data_AF-A0A6P8IDM2-F1
#
_entry.id   AF-A0A6P8IDM2-F1
#
_cell.length_a   1.000
_cell.length_b   1.000
_cell.length_c   1.000
_cell.angle_alpha   90.00
_cell.angle_beta   90.00
_cell.angle_gamma   90.00
#
_symmetry.space_group_name_H-M   'P 1'
#
loop_
_entity.id
_entity.type
_entity.pdbx_description
1 polymer ?
#
loop_
_entity_poly.entity_id
_entity_poly.type
_entity_poly.pdbx_seq_one_letter_code
_entity_poly.pdbx_strand_id
1 'polypeptide(L)'
;MRFEVLVVLALMFAIFSDGCRIPSEPTNLAAHDIQSRTLTISWRRPKHACNSTQLNYTVYYKVQGERVLQEVEVVSVTKVKLFVKPYRKYEIFVMARNREGFGPPSVKTYALTLQEVEQEGGSCVSDWVKMSQHVVCFEAKGNSFGSFHNNVRSGLVVAIKLEHVYGHVSCAGTSHNSHWGCGNLNGKYGINSLNVVVTDQLNRIIFPKEQYIGLPPRIWYGMPFMDTASSKELIFTDFAQPFYFPEGKQMRIWYGEDLKDSSESDNVGRACVNVYAKFIA
;
A
#
# COMPACT_ATOMS: atom_id res chain seq x y z
N MET A 1 -5.72 -40.28 -2.48
CA MET A 1 -6.37 -41.12 -1.45
C MET A 1 -7.00 -40.18 -0.44
N ARG A 2 -8.29 -40.32 -0.09
CA ARG A 2 -8.96 -39.40 0.85
C ARG A 2 -8.34 -39.54 2.25
N PHE A 3 -8.14 -38.42 2.96
CA PHE A 3 -7.51 -38.35 4.29
C PHE A 3 -8.09 -39.36 5.30
N GLU A 4 -9.41 -39.55 5.31
CA GLU A 4 -10.08 -40.53 6.19
C GLU A 4 -9.60 -41.97 5.94
N VAL A 5 -9.27 -42.31 4.69
CA VAL A 5 -8.73 -43.63 4.34
C VAL A 5 -7.31 -43.80 4.88
N LEU A 6 -6.49 -42.75 4.91
CA LEU A 6 -5.12 -42.81 5.44
C LEU A 6 -5.12 -43.04 6.96
N VAL A 7 -5.99 -42.36 7.69
CA VAL A 7 -6.13 -42.52 9.15
C VAL A 7 -6.67 -43.91 9.51
N VAL A 8 -7.69 -44.38 8.79
CA VAL A 8 -8.25 -45.72 9.00
C VAL A 8 -7.22 -46.81 8.69
N LEU A 9 -6.44 -46.66 7.61
CA LEU A 9 -5.37 -47.60 7.30
C LEU A 9 -4.27 -47.58 8.36
N ALA A 10 -3.82 -46.41 8.81
CA ALA A 10 -2.79 -46.30 9.85
C ALA A 10 -3.24 -46.93 11.18
N LEU A 11 -4.50 -46.73 11.58
CA LEU A 11 -5.08 -47.36 12.77
C LEU A 11 -5.23 -48.88 12.59
N MET A 12 -5.66 -49.36 11.42
CA MET A 12 -5.73 -50.80 11.15
C MET A 12 -4.35 -51.46 11.18
N PHE A 13 -3.33 -50.86 10.57
CA PHE A 13 -1.96 -51.40 10.62
C PHE A 13 -1.40 -51.45 12.05
N ALA A 14 -1.76 -50.51 12.92
CA ALA A 14 -1.37 -50.53 14.32
C ALA A 14 -2.05 -51.65 15.13
N ILE A 15 -3.26 -52.08 14.75
CA ILE A 15 -4.04 -53.10 15.47
C ILE A 15 -3.66 -54.53 15.04
N PHE A 16 -3.21 -54.74 13.79
CA PHE A 16 -2.96 -56.08 13.23
C PHE A 16 -1.47 -56.48 13.12
N SER A 17 -0.51 -55.65 13.55
CA SER A 17 0.91 -56.02 13.50
C SER A 17 1.43 -56.51 14.86
N ASP A 18 1.73 -57.80 14.97
CA ASP A 18 2.47 -58.41 16.09
C ASP A 18 3.96 -57.98 16.16
N GLY A 19 4.33 -56.88 15.50
CA GLY A 19 5.68 -56.32 15.49
C GLY A 19 5.70 -54.84 15.09
N CYS A 20 6.60 -54.07 15.71
CA CYS A 20 6.81 -52.65 15.45
C CYS A 20 7.32 -52.45 14.00
N ARG A 21 6.41 -52.20 13.04
CA ARG A 21 6.75 -51.90 11.63
C ARG A 21 6.68 -50.41 11.31
N ILE A 22 5.65 -49.72 11.81
CA ILE A 22 5.43 -48.27 11.64
C ILE A 22 5.63 -47.53 12.96
N PRO A 23 6.07 -46.25 12.96
CA PRO A 23 6.29 -45.51 14.19
C PRO A 23 5.01 -45.37 15.01
N SER A 24 5.13 -45.29 16.34
CA SER A 24 4.04 -44.85 17.21
C SER A 24 3.71 -43.36 17.00
N GLU A 25 2.69 -42.86 17.69
CA GLU A 25 2.26 -41.46 17.60
C GLU A 25 3.33 -40.49 18.16
N PRO A 26 3.50 -39.32 17.52
CA PRO A 26 4.22 -38.21 18.13
C PRO A 26 3.53 -37.75 19.43
N THR A 27 4.34 -37.34 20.41
CA THR A 27 3.83 -36.93 21.74
C THR A 27 4.14 -35.47 22.04
N ASN A 28 3.47 -34.88 23.04
CA ASN A 28 3.73 -33.52 23.51
C ASN A 28 3.69 -32.45 22.40
N LEU A 29 2.71 -32.56 21.48
CA LEU A 29 2.47 -31.56 20.44
C LEU A 29 1.93 -30.27 21.07
N ALA A 30 2.66 -29.16 20.89
CA ALA A 30 2.28 -27.86 21.44
C ALA A 30 2.51 -26.74 20.41
N ALA A 31 1.64 -25.73 20.44
CA ALA A 31 1.79 -24.49 19.69
C ALA A 31 2.38 -23.38 20.58
N HIS A 32 3.27 -22.58 20.02
CA HIS A 32 3.95 -21.45 20.64
C HIS A 32 4.28 -20.39 19.57
N ASP A 33 4.85 -19.25 19.96
CA ASP A 33 5.16 -18.13 19.06
C ASP A 33 3.96 -17.74 18.17
N ILE A 34 2.77 -17.69 18.77
CA ILE A 34 1.51 -17.48 18.06
C ILE A 34 1.38 -16.01 17.69
N GLN A 35 1.36 -15.72 16.39
CA GLN A 35 1.15 -14.40 15.80
C GLN A 35 -0.17 -14.39 15.00
N SER A 36 -0.47 -13.27 14.34
CA SER A 36 -1.69 -13.14 13.52
C SER A 36 -1.64 -14.05 12.29
N ARG A 37 -0.49 -14.16 11.62
CA ARG A 37 -0.36 -14.92 10.36
C ARG A 37 0.57 -16.11 10.45
N THR A 38 1.18 -16.33 11.60
CA THR A 38 2.07 -17.48 11.80
C THR A 38 1.92 -18.04 13.19
N LEU A 39 2.16 -19.34 13.34
CA LEU A 39 2.36 -19.98 14.64
C LEU A 39 3.44 -21.03 14.49
N THR A 40 4.09 -21.38 15.59
CA THR A 40 5.11 -22.42 15.58
C THR A 40 4.62 -23.60 16.39
N ILE A 41 4.75 -24.80 15.84
CA ILE A 41 4.44 -26.03 16.57
C ILE A 41 5.68 -26.85 16.80
N SER A 42 5.70 -27.58 17.91
CA SER A 42 6.74 -28.57 18.21
C SER A 42 6.13 -29.80 18.86
N TRP A 43 6.78 -30.94 18.65
CA TRP A 43 6.41 -32.22 19.25
C TRP A 43 7.65 -32.98 19.71
N ARG A 44 7.43 -34.12 20.36
CA ARG A 44 8.46 -35.11 20.69
C ARG A 44 8.34 -36.29 19.75
N ARG A 45 9.50 -36.87 19.44
CA ARG A 45 9.63 -38.10 18.68
C ARG A 45 8.78 -39.21 19.31
N PRO A 46 8.18 -40.13 18.53
CA PRO A 46 7.47 -41.29 19.06
C PRO A 46 8.33 -42.14 19.99
N LYS A 47 7.71 -42.71 21.03
CA LYS A 47 8.41 -43.59 21.99
C LYS A 47 8.98 -44.84 21.31
N HIS A 48 8.23 -45.40 20.36
CA HIS A 48 8.64 -46.53 19.53
C HIS A 48 8.77 -46.07 18.08
N ALA A 49 10.02 -46.02 17.58
CA ALA A 49 10.36 -45.62 16.22
C ALA A 49 10.69 -46.81 15.29
N CYS A 50 10.47 -48.04 15.75
CA CYS A 50 10.63 -49.28 14.97
C CYS A 50 11.94 -49.33 14.16
N ASN A 51 13.08 -49.29 14.87
CA ASN A 51 14.44 -49.33 14.31
C ASN A 51 14.77 -48.24 13.27
N SER A 52 13.93 -47.20 13.13
CA SER A 52 14.18 -46.10 12.23
C SER A 52 15.07 -45.06 12.92
N THR A 53 16.27 -44.81 12.38
CA THR A 53 17.20 -43.79 12.92
C THR A 53 16.69 -42.37 12.65
N GLN A 54 16.03 -42.16 11.52
CA GLN A 54 15.43 -40.90 11.08
C GLN A 54 13.94 -41.09 10.79
N LEU A 55 13.13 -40.10 11.19
CA LEU A 55 11.69 -40.07 10.92
C LEU A 55 11.34 -38.78 10.18
N ASN A 56 10.37 -38.90 9.28
CA ASN A 56 9.69 -37.76 8.69
C ASN A 56 8.36 -37.57 9.39
N TYR A 57 7.81 -36.37 9.31
CA TYR A 57 6.54 -36.02 9.91
C TYR A 57 5.68 -35.31 8.88
N THR A 58 4.37 -35.52 8.96
CA THR A 58 3.40 -34.69 8.27
C THR A 58 2.52 -34.01 9.30
N VAL A 59 2.53 -32.69 9.26
CA VAL A 59 1.72 -31.82 10.10
C VAL A 59 0.43 -31.54 9.37
N TYR A 60 -0.68 -31.83 10.02
CA TYR A 60 -2.02 -31.57 9.49
C TYR A 60 -2.69 -30.49 10.32
N TYR A 61 -3.30 -29.50 9.65
CA TYR A 61 -3.99 -28.40 10.31
C TYR A 61 -5.16 -27.88 9.51
N LYS A 62 -6.18 -27.39 10.20
CA LYS A 62 -7.35 -26.74 9.61
C LYS A 62 -7.95 -25.73 10.56
N VAL A 63 -8.72 -24.79 10.03
CA VAL A 63 -9.58 -23.95 10.89
C VAL A 63 -10.64 -24.85 11.52
N GLN A 64 -10.89 -24.68 12.81
CA GLN A 64 -11.87 -25.45 13.55
C GLN A 64 -13.26 -25.27 12.91
N GLY A 65 -13.90 -26.39 12.57
CA GLY A 65 -15.20 -26.42 11.86
C GLY A 65 -15.08 -26.48 10.33
N GLU A 66 -13.91 -26.18 9.75
CA GLU A 66 -13.71 -26.35 8.31
C GLU A 66 -13.45 -27.82 7.94
N ARG A 67 -13.76 -28.16 6.67
CA ARG A 67 -13.51 -29.47 6.09
C ARG A 67 -12.12 -29.58 5.45
N VAL A 68 -11.55 -28.46 5.01
CA VAL A 68 -10.30 -28.42 4.26
C VAL A 68 -9.13 -28.60 5.21
N LEU A 69 -8.38 -29.69 5.04
CA LEU A 69 -7.17 -30.00 5.80
C LEU A 69 -5.95 -29.59 4.98
N GLN A 70 -5.04 -28.85 5.61
CA GLN A 70 -3.75 -28.46 5.04
C GLN A 70 -2.67 -29.38 5.61
N GLU A 71 -1.62 -29.64 4.83
CA GLU A 71 -0.52 -30.50 5.23
C GLU A 71 0.84 -29.85 4.96
N VAL A 72 1.81 -30.12 5.84
CA VAL A 72 3.22 -29.71 5.70
C VAL A 72 4.11 -30.88 6.07
N GLU A 73 4.98 -31.30 5.14
CA GLU A 73 5.99 -32.31 5.41
C GLU A 73 7.20 -31.69 6.13
N VAL A 74 7.68 -32.39 7.15
CA VAL A 74 8.79 -31.96 8.00
C VAL A 74 9.78 -33.10 8.13
N VAL A 75 11.01 -32.87 7.69
CA VAL A 75 12.05 -33.90 7.61
C VAL A 75 12.98 -33.78 8.82
N SER A 76 13.09 -34.85 9.61
CA SER A 76 14.08 -35.03 10.71
C SER A 76 13.98 -34.13 11.92
N VAL A 77 13.30 -33.00 11.85
CA VAL A 77 13.10 -32.07 12.96
C VAL A 77 11.71 -32.23 13.57
N THR A 78 11.55 -31.81 14.83
CA THR A 78 10.28 -31.90 15.56
C THR A 78 9.67 -30.54 15.86
N LYS A 79 9.89 -29.57 14.96
CA LYS A 79 9.40 -28.19 15.04
C LYS A 79 9.17 -27.62 13.64
N VAL A 80 8.10 -26.86 13.43
CA VAL A 80 7.85 -26.13 12.18
C VAL A 80 7.01 -24.87 12.42
N LYS A 81 7.26 -23.83 11.62
CA LYS A 81 6.45 -22.62 11.57
C LYS A 81 5.37 -22.76 10.49
N LEU A 82 4.11 -22.60 10.86
CA LEU A 82 2.95 -22.65 9.97
C LEU A 82 2.52 -21.24 9.59
N PHE A 83 2.08 -21.07 8.34
CA PHE A 83 1.45 -19.87 7.84
C PHE A 83 -0.07 -20.04 7.88
N VAL A 84 -0.75 -19.11 8.54
CA VAL A 84 -2.15 -19.26 8.95
C VAL A 84 -2.91 -17.96 8.78
N LYS A 85 -4.24 -18.03 8.82
CA LYS A 85 -5.13 -16.87 8.75
C LYS A 85 -5.24 -16.19 10.12
N PRO A 86 -5.39 -14.86 10.17
CA PRO A 86 -5.58 -14.12 11.41
C PRO A 86 -6.93 -14.41 12.05
N TYR A 87 -6.95 -14.35 13.38
CA TYR A 87 -8.13 -14.55 14.21
C TYR A 87 -8.92 -15.81 13.84
N ARG A 88 -8.23 -16.95 13.80
CA ARG A 88 -8.81 -18.27 13.55
C ARG A 88 -8.29 -19.27 14.57
N LYS A 89 -9.19 -20.11 15.08
CA LYS A 89 -8.81 -21.25 15.90
C LYS A 89 -8.49 -22.44 15.00
N TYR A 90 -7.26 -22.94 15.08
CA TYR A 90 -6.78 -24.07 14.31
C TYR A 90 -6.85 -25.37 15.15
N GLU A 91 -7.17 -26.47 14.48
CA GLU A 91 -7.03 -27.85 14.96
C GLU A 91 -5.82 -28.46 14.26
N ILE A 92 -4.86 -28.99 15.04
CA ILE A 92 -3.54 -29.40 14.56
C ILE A 92 -3.19 -30.79 15.12
N PHE A 93 -2.67 -31.69 14.29
CA PHE A 93 -2.07 -32.96 14.71
C PHE A 93 -0.90 -33.34 13.79
N VAL A 94 -0.04 -34.24 14.27
CA VAL A 94 1.15 -34.67 13.54
C VAL A 94 1.19 -36.19 13.43
N MET A 95 1.61 -36.70 12.27
CA MET A 95 1.85 -38.12 12.03
C MET A 95 3.32 -38.34 11.74
N ALA A 96 3.93 -39.36 12.36
CA ALA A 96 5.28 -39.79 12.04
C ALA A 96 5.25 -40.81 10.88
N ARG A 97 6.32 -40.82 10.07
CA ARG A 97 6.47 -41.75 8.96
C ARG A 97 7.90 -42.29 8.89
N ASN A 98 8.00 -43.59 8.65
CA ASN A 98 9.23 -44.25 8.22
C ASN A 98 9.06 -44.84 6.80
N ARG A 99 9.98 -45.71 6.38
CA ARG A 99 9.91 -46.38 5.05
C ARG A 99 8.69 -47.29 4.90
N GLU A 100 8.22 -47.89 5.98
CA GLU A 100 7.07 -48.80 5.99
C GLU A 100 5.74 -48.05 5.90
N GLY A 101 5.64 -46.86 6.50
CA GLY A 101 4.43 -46.05 6.39
C GLY A 101 4.23 -45.05 7.51
N PHE A 102 3.00 -44.55 7.58
CA PHE A 102 2.54 -43.59 8.58
C PHE A 102 2.08 -44.30 9.85
N GLY A 103 2.56 -43.80 10.99
CA GLY A 103 2.05 -44.12 12.31
C GLY A 103 0.70 -43.46 12.61
N PRO A 104 0.08 -43.80 13.75
CA PRO A 104 -1.13 -43.13 14.21
C PRO A 104 -0.90 -41.62 14.48
N PRO A 105 -1.96 -40.80 14.40
CA PRO A 105 -1.86 -39.36 14.66
C PRO A 105 -1.62 -39.06 16.14
N SER A 106 -0.91 -37.97 16.41
CA SER A 106 -0.82 -37.41 17.77
C SER A 106 -2.19 -37.01 18.30
N VAL A 107 -2.29 -36.83 19.62
CA VAL A 107 -3.40 -36.06 20.21
C VAL A 107 -3.43 -34.66 19.58
N LYS A 108 -4.63 -34.18 19.25
CA LYS A 108 -4.85 -32.88 18.61
C LYS A 108 -4.53 -31.75 19.59
N THR A 109 -3.92 -30.70 19.06
CA THR A 109 -3.70 -29.42 19.74
C THR A 109 -4.49 -28.32 19.03
N TYR A 110 -4.91 -27.31 19.79
CA TYR A 110 -5.63 -26.16 19.26
C TYR A 110 -4.86 -24.87 19.50
N ALA A 111 -4.88 -23.96 18.54
CA ALA A 111 -4.24 -22.66 18.65
C ALA A 111 -5.13 -21.57 18.05
N LEU A 112 -5.43 -20.52 18.81
CA LEU A 112 -6.10 -19.32 18.31
C LEU A 112 -5.04 -18.32 17.86
N THR A 113 -4.99 -18.01 16.57
CA THR A 113 -4.10 -16.96 16.04
C THR A 113 -4.52 -15.59 16.56
N LEU A 114 -3.54 -14.71 16.76
CA LEU A 114 -3.83 -13.35 17.20
C LEU A 114 -4.68 -12.62 16.15
N GLN A 115 -5.44 -11.63 16.60
CA GLN A 115 -6.01 -10.68 15.67
C GLN A 115 -4.88 -9.91 14.99
N GLU A 116 -5.02 -9.66 13.70
CA GLU A 116 -4.18 -8.69 13.04
C GLU A 116 -4.61 -7.32 13.56
N VAL A 117 -3.74 -6.70 14.35
CA VAL A 117 -3.93 -5.30 14.69
C VAL A 117 -3.70 -4.56 13.38
N GLU A 118 -4.70 -3.81 12.92
CA GLU A 118 -4.48 -2.70 12.00
C GLU A 118 -3.63 -1.69 12.78
N GLN A 119 -2.33 -1.97 12.85
CA GLN A 119 -1.36 -0.97 13.20
C GLN A 119 -1.48 0.04 12.06
N GLU A 120 -1.86 1.28 12.36
CA GLU A 120 -1.38 2.42 11.59
C GLU A 120 0.14 2.37 11.64
N GLY A 121 0.74 1.49 10.83
CA GLY A 121 2.17 1.49 10.58
C GLY A 121 2.44 2.89 10.07
N GLY A 122 3.27 3.64 10.80
CA GLY A 122 3.62 5.01 10.47
C GLY A 122 3.81 5.11 8.97
N SER A 123 2.90 5.83 8.31
CA SER A 123 2.88 5.93 6.87
C SER A 123 4.28 6.33 6.40
N CYS A 124 4.85 5.62 5.43
CA CYS A 124 6.11 6.00 4.79
C CYS A 124 6.02 7.35 4.07
N VAL A 125 4.85 7.99 4.14
CA VAL A 125 4.55 9.31 3.66
C VAL A 125 3.97 10.11 4.82
N SER A 126 4.58 11.25 5.13
CA SER A 126 4.07 12.22 6.10
C SER A 126 2.63 12.67 5.84
N ASP A 127 2.01 13.22 6.89
CA ASP A 127 0.80 14.05 6.75
C ASP A 127 1.09 15.31 5.91
N TRP A 128 0.03 16.02 5.52
CA TRP A 128 0.18 17.28 4.79
C TRP A 128 0.94 18.31 5.62
N VAL A 129 2.13 18.69 5.16
CA VAL A 129 2.95 19.74 5.77
C VAL A 129 2.67 21.06 5.05
N LYS A 130 2.22 22.09 5.78
CA LYS A 130 2.02 23.43 5.21
C LYS A 130 3.37 24.07 4.90
N MET A 131 3.64 24.30 3.63
CA MET A 131 4.94 24.81 3.14
C MET A 131 4.97 26.33 3.03
N SER A 132 3.85 26.94 2.66
CA SER A 132 3.74 28.39 2.54
C SER A 132 3.45 29.04 3.89
N GLN A 133 4.35 29.92 4.36
CA GLN A 133 4.13 30.72 5.59
C GLN A 133 3.03 31.78 5.42
N HIS A 134 2.86 32.29 4.20
CA HIS A 134 1.83 33.25 3.82
C HIS A 134 1.02 32.72 2.64
N VAL A 135 -0.15 33.33 2.40
CA VAL A 135 -0.97 33.03 1.22
C VAL A 135 -0.21 33.41 -0.04
N VAL A 136 -0.11 32.47 -0.98
CA VAL A 136 0.61 32.64 -2.24
C VAL A 136 -0.40 33.00 -3.32
N CYS A 137 -0.23 34.15 -3.97
CA CYS A 137 -1.14 34.60 -5.02
C CYS A 137 -0.45 34.69 -6.36
N PHE A 138 -1.12 34.24 -7.41
CA PHE A 138 -0.66 34.29 -8.79
C PHE A 138 -1.73 34.92 -9.67
N GLU A 139 -1.31 35.53 -10.77
CA GLU A 139 -2.19 36.14 -11.76
C GLU A 139 -2.17 35.35 -13.06
N ALA A 140 -3.10 35.66 -13.95
CA ALA A 140 -3.26 34.95 -15.21
C ALA A 140 -2.42 35.52 -16.37
N LYS A 141 -1.66 36.60 -16.13
CA LYS A 141 -0.79 37.25 -17.11
C LYS A 141 0.30 38.12 -16.50
N GLY A 142 1.27 38.52 -17.32
CA GLY A 142 2.20 39.60 -17.00
C GLY A 142 3.36 39.17 -16.11
N ASN A 143 3.84 37.95 -16.30
CA ASN A 143 4.91 37.31 -15.56
C ASN A 143 4.69 37.32 -14.03
N SER A 144 3.43 37.19 -13.61
CA SER A 144 2.96 37.49 -12.26
C SER A 144 2.66 36.21 -11.47
N PHE A 145 3.72 35.43 -11.27
CA PHE A 145 3.68 34.20 -10.48
C PHE A 145 3.56 34.45 -8.97
N GLY A 146 2.90 33.51 -8.30
CA GLY A 146 2.97 33.40 -6.85
C GLY A 146 4.21 32.60 -6.45
N SER A 147 4.87 32.93 -5.34
CA SER A 147 5.99 32.13 -4.87
C SER A 147 6.13 32.08 -3.36
N PHE A 148 6.86 31.06 -2.90
CA PHE A 148 7.30 30.94 -1.51
C PHE A 148 8.68 30.26 -1.48
N HIS A 149 9.40 30.45 -0.38
CA HIS A 149 10.66 29.75 -0.10
C HIS A 149 10.41 28.62 0.90
N ASN A 150 11.08 27.49 0.73
CA ASN A 150 11.02 26.39 1.68
C ASN A 150 11.78 26.74 2.96
N ASN A 151 11.07 27.19 3.98
CA ASN A 151 11.63 27.47 5.31
C ASN A 151 11.13 26.47 6.37
N VAL A 152 10.66 25.29 5.92
CA VAL A 152 9.98 24.31 6.80
C VAL A 152 10.86 23.10 7.03
N ARG A 153 11.22 22.39 5.95
CA ARG A 153 12.14 21.24 6.01
C ARG A 153 12.60 20.85 4.61
N SER A 154 13.80 20.29 4.53
CA SER A 154 14.24 19.57 3.33
C SER A 154 13.68 18.15 3.27
N GLY A 155 13.52 17.59 2.07
CA GLY A 155 13.16 16.18 1.89
C GLY A 155 12.67 15.81 0.49
N LEU A 156 12.42 14.51 0.28
CA LEU A 156 11.80 13.98 -0.93
C LEU A 156 10.29 14.19 -0.90
N VAL A 157 9.77 14.98 -1.83
CA VAL A 157 8.36 15.33 -1.96
C VAL A 157 7.68 14.41 -2.98
N VAL A 158 6.59 13.78 -2.57
CA VAL A 158 5.74 12.89 -3.40
C VAL A 158 4.42 13.52 -3.81
N ALA A 159 3.98 14.58 -3.13
CA ALA A 159 2.77 15.30 -3.47
C ALA A 159 2.83 16.78 -3.11
N ILE A 160 2.18 17.61 -3.91
CA ILE A 160 1.92 19.02 -3.63
C ILE A 160 0.41 19.25 -3.68
N LYS A 161 -0.14 19.97 -2.71
CA LYS A 161 -1.53 20.41 -2.68
C LYS A 161 -1.59 21.93 -2.67
N LEU A 162 -2.35 22.50 -3.59
CA LEU A 162 -2.76 23.88 -3.56
C LEU A 162 -4.19 23.96 -3.04
N GLU A 163 -4.38 24.65 -1.93
CA GLU A 163 -5.69 24.88 -1.32
C GLU A 163 -6.13 26.31 -1.65
N HIS A 164 -7.23 26.46 -2.38
CA HIS A 164 -7.80 27.74 -2.73
C HIS A 164 -8.26 28.48 -1.47
N VAL A 165 -7.83 29.73 -1.33
CA VAL A 165 -8.28 30.62 -0.26
C VAL A 165 -9.32 31.59 -0.81
N TYR A 166 -8.95 32.40 -1.81
CA TYR A 166 -9.85 33.37 -2.44
C TYR A 166 -9.35 33.80 -3.82
N GLY A 167 -10.19 34.58 -4.52
CA GLY A 167 -9.87 35.12 -5.84
C GLY A 167 -10.11 34.12 -6.97
N HIS A 168 -9.98 34.59 -8.21
CA HIS A 168 -10.24 33.83 -9.42
C HIS A 168 -9.27 34.25 -10.52
N VAL A 169 -8.91 33.31 -11.37
CA VAL A 169 -8.18 33.53 -12.62
C VAL A 169 -9.06 33.13 -13.80
N SER A 170 -8.76 33.70 -14.97
CA SER A 170 -9.48 33.39 -16.20
C SER A 170 -8.62 33.58 -17.45
N CYS A 171 -8.86 32.75 -18.46
CA CYS A 171 -8.18 32.82 -19.75
C CYS A 171 -8.80 33.79 -20.76
N ALA A 172 -9.97 34.36 -20.48
CA ALA A 172 -10.62 35.28 -21.42
C ALA A 172 -11.70 36.10 -20.70
N GLY A 173 -11.33 37.29 -20.23
CA GLY A 173 -12.27 38.15 -19.47
C GLY A 173 -12.83 37.44 -18.23
N THR A 174 -13.94 37.93 -17.67
CA THR A 174 -14.45 37.43 -16.38
C THR A 174 -15.48 36.30 -16.48
N SER A 175 -15.92 35.93 -17.69
CA SER A 175 -16.94 34.89 -17.90
C SER A 175 -16.43 33.47 -17.63
N HIS A 176 -15.11 33.30 -17.62
CA HIS A 176 -14.45 32.02 -17.39
C HIS A 176 -13.68 31.99 -16.07
N ASN A 177 -14.14 32.76 -15.06
CA ASN A 177 -13.54 32.76 -13.74
C ASN A 177 -13.49 31.33 -13.17
N SER A 178 -12.33 30.96 -12.66
CA SER A 178 -12.10 29.67 -12.02
C SER A 178 -11.00 29.79 -10.96
N HIS A 179 -10.79 28.75 -10.16
CA HIS A 179 -9.67 28.71 -9.23
C HIS A 179 -8.36 28.25 -9.92
N TRP A 180 -8.45 27.39 -10.95
CA TRP A 180 -7.33 26.56 -11.40
C TRP A 180 -7.00 26.58 -12.90
N GLY A 181 -7.73 27.35 -13.68
CA GLY A 181 -7.58 27.41 -15.13
C GLY A 181 -8.64 28.30 -15.75
N CYS A 182 -9.47 27.72 -16.64
CA CYS A 182 -10.54 28.45 -17.30
C CYS A 182 -11.90 27.77 -17.12
N GLY A 183 -12.87 28.50 -16.57
CA GLY A 183 -14.22 28.01 -16.26
C GLY A 183 -15.16 28.01 -17.46
N ASN A 184 -16.29 27.30 -17.37
CA ASN A 184 -17.39 27.36 -18.36
C ASN A 184 -17.01 27.05 -19.82
N LEU A 185 -15.92 26.31 -20.08
CA LEU A 185 -15.55 25.82 -21.42
C LEU A 185 -16.24 24.50 -21.80
N ASN A 186 -17.18 24.04 -20.97
CA ASN A 186 -17.91 22.79 -21.17
C ASN A 186 -18.83 22.88 -22.39
N GLY A 187 -18.38 22.27 -23.50
CA GLY A 187 -19.18 22.09 -24.72
C GLY A 187 -18.38 22.13 -26.02
N LYS A 188 -17.17 22.73 -26.05
CA LYS A 188 -16.42 22.87 -27.32
C LYS A 188 -15.27 21.87 -27.49
N TYR A 189 -14.66 21.38 -26.39
CA TYR A 189 -13.49 20.48 -26.46
C TYR A 189 -13.41 19.33 -25.44
N GLY A 190 -14.35 19.22 -24.47
CA GLY A 190 -14.40 18.07 -23.55
C GLY A 190 -13.22 17.95 -22.57
N ILE A 191 -12.49 19.03 -22.29
CA ILE A 191 -11.30 19.02 -21.43
C ILE A 191 -11.59 19.84 -20.16
N ASN A 192 -11.45 19.21 -18.98
CA ASN A 192 -11.26 19.91 -17.71
C ASN A 192 -10.07 20.86 -17.90
N SER A 193 -10.30 22.17 -18.04
CA SER A 193 -9.32 23.11 -18.58
C SER A 193 -8.43 23.68 -17.48
N LEU A 194 -7.63 22.83 -16.82
CA LEU A 194 -6.65 23.27 -15.85
C LEU A 194 -5.44 23.90 -16.56
N ASN A 195 -4.88 24.93 -15.95
CA ASN A 195 -3.71 25.63 -16.47
C ASN A 195 -2.75 26.10 -15.38
N VAL A 196 -3.11 25.95 -14.11
CA VAL A 196 -2.18 26.22 -13.01
C VAL A 196 -1.07 25.18 -13.00
N VAL A 197 0.18 25.62 -12.89
CA VAL A 197 1.36 24.75 -12.82
C VAL A 197 2.28 25.17 -11.67
N VAL A 198 3.02 24.20 -11.14
CA VAL A 198 4.02 24.42 -10.10
C VAL A 198 5.40 24.28 -10.73
N THR A 199 6.26 25.28 -10.54
CA THR A 199 7.60 25.31 -11.12
C THR A 199 8.67 25.54 -10.06
N ASP A 200 9.92 25.25 -10.42
CA ASP A 200 11.07 25.68 -9.63
C ASP A 200 11.43 27.15 -9.91
N GLN A 201 12.48 27.64 -9.23
CA GLN A 201 13.01 28.99 -9.40
C GLN A 201 13.51 29.34 -10.82
N LEU A 202 13.68 28.34 -11.69
CA LEU A 202 14.10 28.48 -13.09
C LEU A 202 12.91 28.32 -14.06
N ASN A 203 11.68 28.33 -13.55
CA ASN A 203 10.47 28.14 -14.33
C ASN A 203 10.36 26.74 -14.99
N ARG A 204 11.11 25.74 -14.50
CA ARG A 204 10.95 24.35 -14.93
C ARG A 204 9.75 23.75 -14.23
N ILE A 205 8.82 23.17 -14.99
CA ILE A 205 7.59 22.58 -14.45
C ILE A 205 7.93 21.34 -13.63
N ILE A 206 7.53 21.35 -12.36
CA ILE A 206 7.57 20.21 -11.45
C ILE A 206 6.25 19.45 -11.54
N PHE A 207 5.13 20.20 -11.51
CA PHE A 207 3.80 19.64 -11.63
C PHE A 207 2.86 20.48 -12.51
N PRO A 208 1.91 19.84 -13.20
CA PRO A 208 1.78 18.38 -13.32
C PRO A 208 2.94 17.77 -14.15
N LYS A 209 3.08 16.44 -14.13
CA LYS A 209 4.16 15.78 -14.90
C LYS A 209 3.88 15.92 -16.40
N GLU A 210 4.94 15.98 -17.19
CA GLU A 210 4.89 16.24 -18.64
C GLU A 210 3.89 15.34 -19.39
N GLN A 211 3.78 14.06 -18.99
CA GLN A 211 2.83 13.09 -19.57
C GLN A 211 1.34 13.47 -19.44
N TYR A 212 1.00 14.39 -18.54
CA TYR A 212 -0.37 14.87 -18.33
C TYR A 212 -0.62 16.23 -18.99
N ILE A 213 0.43 16.92 -19.44
CA ILE A 213 0.34 18.27 -19.98
C ILE A 213 0.16 18.22 -21.50
N GLY A 214 -0.73 19.08 -22.02
CA GLY A 214 -0.86 19.31 -23.45
C GLY A 214 0.44 19.79 -24.12
N LEU A 215 0.48 19.69 -25.44
CA LEU A 215 1.69 20.06 -26.19
C LEU A 215 1.91 21.59 -26.19
N PRO A 216 3.17 22.06 -26.07
CA PRO A 216 3.50 23.47 -26.27
C PRO A 216 2.97 24.01 -27.61
N PRO A 217 2.54 25.27 -27.68
CA PRO A 217 2.62 26.29 -26.63
C PRO A 217 1.52 26.18 -25.55
N ARG A 218 0.54 25.29 -25.74
CA ARG A 218 -0.68 25.17 -24.95
C ARG A 218 -0.55 24.08 -23.88
N ILE A 219 -0.13 24.44 -22.68
CA ILE A 219 0.08 23.50 -21.55
C ILE A 219 -1.18 23.22 -20.72
N TRP A 220 -2.33 23.14 -21.38
CA TRP A 220 -3.61 22.78 -20.76
C TRP A 220 -3.66 21.30 -20.42
N TYR A 221 -4.32 20.95 -19.31
CA TYR A 221 -4.45 19.56 -18.88
C TYR A 221 -5.73 19.34 -18.09
N GLY A 222 -6.15 18.08 -17.97
CA GLY A 222 -7.29 17.69 -17.15
C GLY A 222 -6.89 16.70 -16.07
N MET A 223 -7.65 16.68 -14.96
CA MET A 223 -7.54 15.67 -13.92
C MET A 223 -8.90 15.05 -13.63
N PRO A 224 -8.96 13.74 -13.33
CA PRO A 224 -10.22 13.08 -12.99
C PRO A 224 -10.81 13.70 -11.72
N PHE A 225 -12.14 13.81 -11.68
CA PHE A 225 -12.91 14.34 -10.54
C PHE A 225 -12.60 15.80 -10.16
N MET A 226 -11.94 16.56 -11.03
CA MET A 226 -11.57 17.95 -10.78
C MET A 226 -12.43 18.91 -11.59
N ASP A 227 -13.01 19.91 -10.92
CA ASP A 227 -13.69 21.04 -11.54
C ASP A 227 -12.88 22.32 -11.33
N THR A 228 -12.70 23.11 -12.40
CA THR A 228 -11.82 24.29 -12.36
C THR A 228 -12.38 25.41 -11.49
N ALA A 229 -13.71 25.51 -11.34
CA ALA A 229 -14.39 26.63 -10.71
C ALA A 229 -14.82 26.35 -9.26
N SER A 230 -15.13 25.10 -8.93
CA SER A 230 -15.71 24.73 -7.63
C SER A 230 -14.75 23.96 -6.73
N SER A 231 -13.83 23.14 -7.27
CA SER A 231 -12.88 22.40 -6.46
C SER A 231 -12.00 23.35 -5.64
N LYS A 232 -11.89 23.09 -4.34
CA LYS A 232 -11.09 23.90 -3.40
C LYS A 232 -9.65 23.44 -3.26
N GLU A 233 -9.33 22.24 -3.74
CA GLU A 233 -7.99 21.68 -3.65
C GLU A 233 -7.54 21.16 -5.01
N LEU A 234 -6.33 21.52 -5.40
CA LEU A 234 -5.63 21.00 -6.57
C LEU A 234 -4.43 20.19 -6.08
N ILE A 235 -4.49 18.87 -6.25
CA ILE A 235 -3.51 17.93 -5.71
C ILE A 235 -2.73 17.29 -6.85
N PHE A 236 -1.40 17.41 -6.79
CA PHE A 236 -0.47 16.72 -7.67
C PHE A 236 0.27 15.62 -6.89
N THR A 237 0.40 14.44 -7.50
CA THR A 237 1.07 13.30 -6.89
C THR A 237 2.03 12.63 -7.86
N ASP A 238 3.20 12.24 -7.37
CA ASP A 238 4.12 11.32 -8.04
C ASP A 238 4.90 10.53 -6.98
N PHE A 239 4.32 9.40 -6.56
CA PHE A 239 4.94 8.49 -5.59
C PHE A 239 6.06 7.65 -6.20
N ALA A 240 6.13 7.54 -7.53
CA ALA A 240 7.13 6.74 -8.22
C ALA A 240 8.44 7.53 -8.43
N GLN A 241 8.34 8.84 -8.67
CA GLN A 241 9.47 9.71 -8.95
C GLN A 241 9.39 11.00 -8.10
N PRO A 242 9.66 10.90 -6.78
CA PRO A 242 9.71 12.06 -5.90
C PRO A 242 10.83 13.01 -6.33
N PHE A 243 10.65 14.31 -6.07
CA PHE A 243 11.72 15.29 -6.23
C PHE A 243 12.22 15.73 -4.85
N TYR A 244 13.51 16.04 -4.75
CA TYR A 244 14.05 16.61 -3.52
C TYR A 244 13.79 18.11 -3.47
N PHE A 245 13.20 18.60 -2.38
CA PHE A 245 12.99 20.03 -2.13
C PHE A 245 13.91 20.52 -1.01
N PRO A 246 15.04 21.18 -1.34
CA PRO A 246 15.95 21.70 -0.33
C PRO A 246 15.34 22.88 0.44
N GLU A 247 15.85 23.11 1.65
CA GLU A 247 15.56 24.33 2.41
C GLU A 247 16.13 25.56 1.68
N GLY A 248 15.46 26.71 1.84
CA GLY A 248 15.80 27.97 1.20
C GLY A 248 15.50 28.06 -0.30
N LYS A 249 15.05 26.98 -0.96
CA LYS A 249 14.71 27.01 -2.40
C LYS A 249 13.31 27.56 -2.64
N GLN A 250 13.17 28.30 -3.75
CA GLN A 250 11.90 28.89 -4.17
C GLN A 250 11.10 27.89 -5.02
N MET A 251 9.80 27.85 -4.76
CA MET A 251 8.80 27.24 -5.62
C MET A 251 7.84 28.33 -6.11
N ARG A 252 7.39 28.21 -7.35
CA ARG A 252 6.49 29.17 -8.00
C ARG A 252 5.20 28.50 -8.45
N ILE A 253 4.12 29.26 -8.43
CA ILE A 253 2.79 28.87 -8.89
C ILE A 253 2.45 29.83 -10.02
N TRP A 254 2.19 29.25 -11.18
CA TRP A 254 1.98 29.97 -12.42
C TRP A 254 0.61 29.66 -12.99
N TYR A 255 0.02 30.64 -13.67
CA TYR A 255 -0.93 30.36 -14.72
C TYR A 255 -0.16 29.98 -15.99
N GLY A 256 -0.59 28.93 -16.69
CA GLY A 256 0.21 28.30 -17.74
C GLY A 256 0.39 29.16 -18.99
N GLU A 257 -0.62 29.92 -19.37
CA GLU A 257 -0.52 30.92 -20.45
C GLU A 257 0.45 32.05 -20.12
N ASP A 258 0.48 32.49 -18.86
CA ASP A 258 1.44 33.48 -18.35
C ASP A 258 2.87 32.92 -18.41
N LEU A 259 3.09 31.72 -17.89
CA LEU A 259 4.40 31.04 -17.93
C LEU A 259 4.95 30.87 -19.36
N LYS A 260 4.07 30.74 -20.35
CA LYS A 260 4.43 30.50 -21.76
C LYS A 260 4.40 31.77 -22.60
N ASP A 261 4.05 32.91 -22.01
CA ASP A 261 3.77 34.17 -22.72
C ASP A 261 2.85 33.93 -23.94
N SER A 262 1.82 33.09 -23.78
CA SER A 262 0.99 32.59 -24.88
C SER A 262 -0.48 32.84 -24.63
N SER A 263 -1.11 33.63 -25.49
CA SER A 263 -2.55 33.98 -25.42
C SER A 263 -2.96 34.64 -24.09
N GLU A 264 -2.03 35.30 -23.37
CA GLU A 264 -2.33 35.87 -22.05
C GLU A 264 -2.93 37.28 -22.05
N SER A 265 -3.06 37.92 -23.22
CA SER A 265 -3.46 39.33 -23.31
C SER A 265 -4.87 39.60 -22.76
N ASP A 266 -5.79 38.67 -22.99
CA ASP A 266 -7.19 38.69 -22.57
C ASP A 266 -7.43 37.98 -21.23
N ASN A 267 -6.37 37.45 -20.62
CA ASN A 267 -6.42 36.86 -19.30
C ASN A 267 -6.66 37.92 -18.24
N VAL A 268 -7.33 37.53 -17.17
CA VAL A 268 -7.61 38.43 -16.04
C VAL A 268 -7.63 37.66 -14.72
N GLY A 269 -7.51 38.43 -13.64
CA GLY A 269 -7.75 37.94 -12.30
C GLY A 269 -6.48 37.46 -11.57
N ARG A 270 -6.70 37.17 -10.29
CA ARG A 270 -5.70 36.77 -9.31
C ARG A 270 -6.33 35.74 -8.40
N ALA A 271 -5.66 34.61 -8.20
CA ALA A 271 -6.07 33.56 -7.28
C ALA A 271 -5.00 33.37 -6.20
N CYS A 272 -5.45 33.03 -4.99
CA CYS A 272 -4.61 32.97 -3.81
C CYS A 272 -4.80 31.63 -3.09
N VAL A 273 -3.69 30.98 -2.72
CA VAL A 273 -3.65 29.60 -2.22
C VAL A 273 -2.76 29.43 -0.99
N ASN A 274 -3.05 28.41 -0.19
CA ASN A 274 -2.08 27.78 0.70
C ASN A 274 -1.39 26.63 -0.03
N VAL A 275 -0.11 26.39 0.26
CA VAL A 275 0.66 25.29 -0.33
C VAL A 275 1.02 24.27 0.74
N TYR A 276 0.76 23.00 0.45
CA TYR A 276 1.13 21.87 1.30
C TYR A 276 1.92 20.84 0.51
N ALA A 277 2.77 20.08 1.19
CA ALA A 277 3.52 18.98 0.61
C ALA A 277 3.39 17.71 1.45
N LYS A 278 3.52 16.56 0.79
CA LYS A 278 3.82 15.28 1.45
C LYS A 278 5.25 14.86 1.14
N PHE A 279 5.97 14.52 2.18
CA PHE A 279 7.32 13.96 2.12
C PHE A 279 7.30 12.46 2.37
N ILE A 280 8.24 11.74 1.75
CA ILE A 280 8.62 10.40 2.21
C ILE A 280 9.20 10.54 3.62
N ALA A 281 8.68 9.74 4.55
CA ALA A 281 9.07 9.71 5.96
C ALA A 281 10.42 9.01 6.15
#